data_AF-A0A8C4WE81-F1
#
_entry.id   AF-A0A8C4WE81-F1
#
_cell.length_a   1.000
_cell.length_b   1.000
_cell.length_c   1.000
_cell.angle_alpha   90.00
_cell.angle_beta   90.00
_cell.angle_gamma   90.00
#
_symmetry.space_group_name_H-M   'P 1'
#
loop_
_entity.id
_entity.type
_entity.pdbx_description
1 polymer ?
#
loop_
_entity_poly.entity_id
_entity_poly.type
_entity_poly.pdbx_seq_one_letter_code
_entity_poly.pdbx_strand_id
1 'polypeptide(L)'
;MRISFHSHCAMGNLCLCSYIIFFFMLHVPTLESVNFKVIGPDHPITVSAGEDALLPCHLSPSMNAQEMEVRWFQSNTSELVHLYQQGKDQTELQLSKYRDRTELLKDGIMDGRVALHIRNITPSDQGQFICFFRSPSFYGEATLELKVTGLGSTPRISIDNYQSRGIHMVCESAGWYPEPQVQWRDLRGQHLPSLTEKITQHDNGLFEAQISIIVTETSSQDLSCSVSNSHLNQGKESMVYIADSFFLGAYPWNVAVYILLIALGLLTFMASYFFWKQHKAKASMTLDPITAHPDLILSEDQTCLTKGDTAQNVPDNPERFDSSVCVLGSEGFTSGIHYWEVEVGNSGDWWAVRVARESIRRKGWLNFSPLEKIWAVECDWGKYQALDFSVIHLPLNERLEKIGISLNFKEHRIAFYDTDNLVPIYTFKEVSFSDEKIFPFFCVWRTPGKYIKLCNREKS
;
A
#
# COMPACT_ATOMS: atom_id res chain seq x y z
N MET A 1 -19.34 145.49 51.73
CA MET A 1 -20.32 144.39 51.62
C MET A 1 -20.12 143.76 50.24
N ARG A 2 -20.06 142.41 50.17
CA ARG A 2 -19.79 141.55 48.99
C ARG A 2 -20.59 141.98 47.74
N ILE A 3 -20.19 141.71 46.50
CA ILE A 3 -20.17 140.38 45.83
C ILE A 3 -19.35 140.42 44.53
N SER A 4 -18.70 139.29 44.22
CA SER A 4 -17.93 138.90 43.04
C SER A 4 -18.76 138.61 41.78
N PHE A 5 -18.18 138.74 40.59
CA PHE A 5 -18.51 137.88 39.44
C PHE A 5 -17.26 137.53 38.62
N HIS A 6 -17.02 136.22 38.45
CA HIS A 6 -16.12 135.62 37.47
C HIS A 6 -16.86 135.44 36.15
N SER A 7 -16.18 135.64 35.01
CA SER A 7 -16.62 135.17 33.69
C SER A 7 -15.56 134.22 33.13
N HIS A 8 -15.97 132.97 32.90
CA HIS A 8 -15.17 131.91 32.29
C HIS A 8 -15.24 131.97 30.76
N CYS A 9 -14.12 131.56 30.16
CA CYS A 9 -13.85 131.39 28.74
C CYS A 9 -14.71 130.28 28.11
N ALA A 10 -15.23 130.50 26.91
CA ALA A 10 -15.93 129.50 26.11
C ALA A 10 -15.04 128.98 24.98
N MET A 11 -14.64 127.71 25.05
CA MET A 11 -14.13 126.93 23.91
C MET A 11 -14.45 125.45 24.16
N GLY A 12 -15.09 124.78 23.20
CA GLY A 12 -15.21 123.32 23.22
C GLY A 12 -16.43 122.78 22.48
N ASN A 13 -16.31 122.53 21.18
CA ASN A 13 -17.22 121.65 20.44
C ASN A 13 -16.41 120.92 19.36
N LEU A 14 -15.81 119.79 19.72
CA LEU A 14 -15.18 118.76 18.84
C LEU A 14 -14.52 117.67 19.73
N CYS A 15 -15.28 116.95 20.56
CA CYS A 15 -14.67 115.88 21.39
C CYS A 15 -15.65 114.76 21.82
N LEU A 16 -16.63 114.40 20.99
CA LEU A 16 -17.55 113.29 21.31
C LEU A 16 -17.54 112.15 20.27
N CYS A 17 -17.18 112.40 19.01
CA CYS A 17 -17.11 111.34 17.99
C CYS A 17 -15.81 110.51 18.02
N SER A 18 -14.70 111.04 18.56
CA SER A 18 -13.44 110.29 18.64
C SER A 18 -13.43 109.23 19.75
N TYR A 19 -14.25 109.40 20.80
CA TYR A 19 -14.30 108.48 21.93
C TYR A 19 -15.07 107.18 21.63
N ILE A 20 -16.10 107.25 20.77
CA ILE A 20 -16.91 106.08 20.41
C ILE A 20 -16.18 105.16 19.42
N ILE A 21 -15.34 105.72 18.54
CA ILE A 21 -14.52 104.94 17.60
C ILE A 21 -13.36 104.23 18.34
N PHE A 22 -12.84 104.81 19.43
CA PHE A 22 -11.77 104.20 20.22
C PHE A 22 -12.25 103.01 21.06
N PHE A 23 -13.52 103.01 21.51
CA PHE A 23 -14.07 101.90 22.30
C PHE A 23 -14.44 100.66 21.47
N PHE A 24 -14.72 100.83 20.17
CA PHE A 24 -15.00 99.72 19.24
C PHE A 24 -13.75 99.11 18.58
N MET A 25 -12.56 99.72 18.72
CA MET A 25 -11.30 99.20 18.16
C MET A 25 -10.44 98.43 19.17
N LEU A 26 -10.94 98.17 20.39
CA LEU A 26 -10.17 97.55 21.49
C LEU A 26 -10.85 96.34 22.15
N HIS A 27 -11.86 95.74 21.51
CA HIS A 27 -12.30 94.38 21.82
C HIS A 27 -11.90 93.43 20.69
N VAL A 28 -10.60 93.31 20.44
CA VAL A 28 -10.08 92.05 19.91
C VAL A 28 -10.05 91.14 21.13
N PRO A 29 -10.91 90.11 21.24
CA PRO A 29 -10.74 89.12 22.30
C PRO A 29 -9.31 88.59 22.17
N THR A 30 -8.50 88.81 23.19
CA THR A 30 -7.22 88.13 23.31
C THR A 30 -7.54 86.64 23.27
N LEU A 31 -7.20 85.97 22.16
CA LEU A 31 -7.32 84.53 22.06
C LEU A 31 -6.39 83.98 23.15
N GLU A 32 -6.96 83.57 24.29
CA GLU A 32 -6.18 82.94 25.35
C GLU A 32 -5.46 81.75 24.73
N SER A 33 -4.12 81.75 24.75
CA SER A 33 -3.36 80.61 24.29
C SER A 33 -3.62 79.47 25.27
N VAL A 34 -4.53 78.56 24.92
CA VAL A 34 -4.78 77.40 25.76
C VAL A 34 -3.61 76.43 25.57
N ASN A 35 -2.71 76.41 26.55
CA ASN A 35 -1.61 75.46 26.61
C ASN A 35 -2.16 74.13 27.13
N PHE A 36 -1.92 73.05 26.39
CA PHE A 36 -2.30 71.69 26.79
C PHE A 36 -1.10 70.74 26.69
N LYS A 37 -1.20 69.56 27.31
CA LYS A 37 -0.30 68.44 27.05
C LYS A 37 -1.08 67.33 26.37
N VAL A 38 -0.42 66.61 25.48
CA VAL A 38 -0.94 65.36 24.93
C VAL A 38 -0.34 64.23 25.76
N ILE A 39 -1.18 63.28 26.13
CA ILE A 39 -0.80 62.13 26.95
C ILE A 39 -1.18 60.87 26.18
N GLY A 40 -0.18 60.03 25.93
CA GLY A 40 -0.33 58.69 25.37
C GLY A 40 -0.35 57.62 26.47
N PRO A 41 -0.48 56.34 26.12
CA PRO A 41 -0.36 55.22 27.04
C PRO A 41 1.05 55.12 27.66
N ASP A 42 1.12 54.74 28.93
CA ASP A 42 2.38 54.57 29.67
C ASP A 42 3.11 53.25 29.33
N HIS A 43 2.47 52.34 28.62
CA HIS A 43 2.99 51.02 28.27
C HIS A 43 2.79 50.71 26.78
N PRO A 44 3.65 49.88 26.17
CA PRO A 44 3.48 49.46 24.78
C PRO A 44 2.16 48.70 24.59
N ILE A 45 1.50 48.98 23.48
CA ILE A 45 0.26 48.32 23.09
C ILE A 45 0.64 47.06 22.31
N THR A 46 0.24 45.88 22.79
CA THR A 46 0.55 44.60 22.15
C THR A 46 -0.69 44.07 21.45
N VAL A 47 -0.60 43.79 20.14
CA VAL A 47 -1.72 43.32 19.32
C VAL A 47 -1.28 42.18 18.42
N SER A 48 -2.16 41.20 18.22
CA SER A 48 -1.87 40.08 17.32
C SER A 48 -1.97 40.51 15.86
N ALA A 49 -1.08 40.03 15.00
CA ALA A 49 -1.19 40.25 13.57
C ALA A 49 -2.53 39.70 13.04
N GLY A 50 -3.21 40.48 12.20
CA GLY A 50 -4.55 40.21 11.70
C GLY A 50 -5.68 40.81 12.55
N GLU A 51 -5.41 41.20 13.81
CA GLU A 51 -6.37 41.88 14.67
C GLU A 51 -6.32 43.41 14.46
N ASP A 52 -7.26 44.12 15.06
CA ASP A 52 -7.31 45.58 15.03
C ASP A 52 -6.61 46.17 16.26
N ALA A 53 -5.90 47.29 16.08
CA ALA A 53 -5.29 48.05 17.18
C ALA A 53 -6.02 49.36 17.46
N LEU A 54 -6.03 49.76 18.73
CA LEU A 54 -6.46 51.08 19.17
C LEU A 54 -5.29 51.81 19.81
N LEU A 55 -4.92 52.98 19.28
CA LEU A 55 -3.84 53.82 19.79
C LEU A 55 -4.44 55.10 20.40
N PRO A 56 -4.71 55.10 21.73
CA PRO A 56 -5.38 56.22 22.39
C PRO A 56 -4.41 57.37 22.71
N CYS A 57 -4.92 58.59 22.61
CA CYS A 57 -4.29 59.79 23.18
C CYS A 57 -5.34 60.73 23.75
N HIS A 58 -4.93 61.53 24.72
CA HIS A 58 -5.83 62.52 25.32
C HIS A 58 -5.13 63.83 25.70
N LEU A 59 -5.93 64.88 25.81
CA LEU A 59 -5.49 66.21 26.25
C LEU A 59 -5.55 66.33 27.78
N SER A 60 -4.56 67.02 28.34
CA SER A 60 -4.52 67.45 29.74
C SER A 60 -4.17 68.94 29.82
N PRO A 61 -5.04 69.80 30.37
CA PRO A 61 -6.35 69.49 30.94
C PRO A 61 -7.36 69.03 29.87
N SER A 62 -8.45 68.38 30.30
CA SER A 62 -9.52 67.93 29.40
C SER A 62 -10.19 69.13 28.73
N MET A 63 -10.29 69.10 27.41
CA MET A 63 -10.84 70.19 26.61
C MET A 63 -11.29 69.69 25.23
N ASN A 64 -12.18 70.45 24.59
CA ASN A 64 -12.73 70.08 23.29
C ASN A 64 -11.66 70.10 22.18
N ALA A 65 -11.51 68.96 21.49
CA ALA A 65 -10.58 68.78 20.38
C ALA A 65 -11.28 68.69 19.00
N GLN A 66 -12.59 68.90 18.90
CA GLN A 66 -13.36 68.69 17.67
C GLN A 66 -12.91 69.59 16.52
N GLU A 67 -12.52 70.83 16.81
CA GLU A 67 -12.00 71.78 15.81
C GLU A 67 -10.47 71.77 15.71
N MET A 68 -9.79 70.94 16.51
CA MET A 68 -8.35 70.78 16.42
C MET A 68 -7.98 69.91 15.22
N GLU A 69 -6.76 70.12 14.74
CA GLU A 69 -6.13 69.19 13.82
C GLU A 69 -5.44 68.09 14.62
N VAL A 70 -5.73 66.82 14.29
CA VAL A 70 -5.15 65.67 14.97
C VAL A 70 -4.42 64.80 13.96
N ARG A 71 -3.16 64.46 14.23
CA ARG A 71 -2.31 63.66 13.35
C ARG A 71 -1.74 62.46 14.09
N TRP A 72 -1.68 61.33 13.40
CA TRP A 72 -0.77 60.24 13.75
C TRP A 72 0.29 60.13 12.68
N PHE A 73 1.55 60.06 13.09
CA PHE A 73 2.65 59.74 12.20
C PHE A 73 3.58 58.73 12.86
N GLN A 74 4.26 57.94 12.03
CA GLN A 74 5.27 57.01 12.52
C GLN A 74 6.52 57.81 12.92
N SER A 75 7.01 57.62 14.15
CA SER A 75 8.10 58.43 14.73
C SER A 75 9.38 58.36 13.90
N ASN A 76 9.76 57.16 13.47
CA ASN A 76 11.07 56.93 12.82
C ASN A 76 11.13 57.47 11.38
N THR A 77 10.01 57.46 10.66
CA THR A 77 9.94 57.79 9.23
C THR A 77 9.21 59.11 8.97
N SER A 78 8.54 59.67 9.99
CA SER A 78 7.61 60.80 9.85
C SER A 78 6.50 60.56 8.81
N GLU A 79 6.20 59.30 8.51
CA GLU A 79 5.13 58.92 7.58
C GLU A 79 3.75 59.23 8.19
N LEU A 80 2.90 59.93 7.44
CA LEU A 80 1.55 60.24 7.88
C LEU A 80 0.66 58.99 7.86
N VAL A 81 0.25 58.57 9.05
CA VAL A 81 -0.62 57.41 9.29
C VAL A 81 -2.08 57.83 9.16
N HIS A 82 -2.46 58.92 9.83
CA HIS A 82 -3.83 59.43 9.84
C HIS A 82 -3.86 60.94 10.07
N LEU A 83 -4.83 61.61 9.45
CA LEU A 83 -5.09 63.05 9.61
C LEU A 83 -6.58 63.29 9.79
N TYR A 84 -6.92 63.97 10.88
CA TYR A 84 -8.22 64.55 11.13
C TYR A 84 -8.11 66.07 11.08
N GLN A 85 -8.92 66.70 10.25
CA GLN A 85 -8.93 68.15 10.07
C GLN A 85 -10.30 68.60 9.56
N GLN A 86 -10.78 69.77 10.00
CA GLN A 86 -12.07 70.32 9.58
C GLN A 86 -13.27 69.39 9.89
N GLY A 87 -13.24 68.72 11.05
CA GLY A 87 -14.35 67.86 11.47
C GLY A 87 -14.41 66.47 10.81
N LYS A 88 -13.44 66.11 9.97
CA LYS A 88 -13.45 64.86 9.19
C LYS A 88 -12.08 64.23 9.03
N ASP A 89 -12.08 62.93 8.76
CA ASP A 89 -10.88 62.15 8.47
C ASP A 89 -10.47 62.41 7.01
N GLN A 90 -9.20 62.73 6.80
CA GLN A 90 -8.64 63.10 5.49
C GLN A 90 -7.94 61.89 4.86
N THR A 91 -8.72 60.92 4.40
CA THR A 91 -8.23 59.62 3.89
C THR A 91 -7.29 59.73 2.69
N GLU A 92 -7.47 60.75 1.84
CA GLU A 92 -6.66 60.93 0.62
C GLU A 92 -5.19 61.26 0.91
N LEU A 93 -4.91 61.91 2.04
CA LEU A 93 -3.58 62.36 2.44
C LEU A 93 -2.78 61.28 3.18
N GLN A 94 -3.42 60.17 3.56
CA GLN A 94 -2.77 59.04 4.24
C GLN A 94 -1.78 58.34 3.30
N LEU A 95 -0.69 57.81 3.88
CA LEU A 95 0.23 56.94 3.15
C LEU A 95 -0.50 55.68 2.66
N SER A 96 -0.13 55.19 1.48
CA SER A 96 -0.81 54.07 0.80
C SER A 96 -1.00 52.83 1.68
N LYS A 97 -0.05 52.50 2.57
CA LYS A 97 -0.13 51.32 3.45
C LYS A 97 -1.15 51.43 4.61
N TYR A 98 -1.60 52.65 4.92
CA TYR A 98 -2.59 52.94 5.98
C TYR A 98 -3.95 53.41 5.44
N ARG A 99 -4.00 53.75 4.15
CA ARG A 99 -5.23 54.17 3.47
C ARG A 99 -6.31 53.10 3.65
N ASP A 100 -7.52 53.53 4.02
CA ASP A 100 -8.70 52.70 4.27
C ASP A 100 -8.57 51.67 5.40
N ARG A 101 -7.42 51.62 6.10
CA ARG A 101 -7.19 50.80 7.29
C ARG A 101 -7.33 51.60 8.58
N THR A 102 -7.34 52.93 8.52
CA THR A 102 -7.31 53.78 9.70
C THR A 102 -8.56 54.63 9.86
N GLU A 103 -9.01 54.76 11.10
CA GLU A 103 -10.20 55.54 11.48
C GLU A 103 -9.94 56.25 12.81
N LEU A 104 -10.39 57.51 12.93
CA LEU A 104 -10.34 58.21 14.20
C LEU A 104 -11.63 57.96 15.01
N LEU A 105 -11.50 57.33 16.17
CA LEU A 105 -12.60 57.19 17.13
C LEU A 105 -12.83 58.52 17.86
N LYS A 106 -14.05 59.06 17.71
CA LYS A 106 -14.42 60.44 18.10
C LYS A 106 -15.33 60.52 19.32
N ASP A 107 -15.72 59.39 19.92
CA ASP A 107 -16.71 59.34 21.01
C ASP A 107 -16.31 60.22 22.22
N GLY A 108 -15.01 60.41 22.46
CA GLY A 108 -14.47 61.24 23.54
C GLY A 108 -13.92 62.60 23.11
N ILE A 109 -14.09 63.03 21.85
CA ILE A 109 -13.36 64.18 21.29
C ILE A 109 -13.71 65.50 21.97
N MET A 110 -14.93 65.63 22.50
CA MET A 110 -15.39 66.80 23.26
C MET A 110 -14.65 66.97 24.60
N ASP A 111 -14.12 65.88 25.15
CA ASP A 111 -13.29 65.87 26.36
C ASP A 111 -11.80 65.80 26.03
N GLY A 112 -11.44 65.84 24.73
CA GLY A 112 -10.07 65.75 24.25
C GLY A 112 -9.51 64.34 24.25
N ARG A 113 -10.36 63.29 24.26
CA ARG A 113 -9.96 61.88 24.15
C ARG A 113 -10.26 61.33 22.77
N VAL A 114 -9.26 60.72 22.15
CA VAL A 114 -9.37 60.12 20.81
C VAL A 114 -8.53 58.86 20.76
N ALA A 115 -8.86 57.96 19.83
CA ALA A 115 -8.03 56.80 19.55
C ALA A 115 -7.96 56.56 18.05
N LEU A 116 -6.76 56.27 17.56
CA LEU A 116 -6.60 55.79 16.20
C LEU A 116 -6.90 54.29 16.17
N HIS A 117 -7.92 53.92 15.40
CA HIS A 117 -8.22 52.53 15.07
C HIS A 117 -7.47 52.16 13.80
N ILE A 118 -6.62 51.13 13.88
CA ILE A 118 -5.89 50.57 12.73
C ILE A 118 -6.37 49.13 12.52
N ARG A 119 -6.93 48.85 11.34
CA ARG A 119 -7.51 47.57 10.98
C ARG A 119 -6.47 46.61 10.42
N ASN A 120 -6.62 45.33 10.76
CA ASN A 120 -5.82 44.22 10.22
C ASN A 120 -4.31 44.49 10.35
N ILE A 121 -3.81 44.54 11.58
CA ILE A 121 -2.41 44.83 11.92
C ILE A 121 -1.46 43.84 11.23
N THR A 122 -0.40 44.36 10.65
CA THR A 122 0.69 43.57 10.08
C THR A 122 1.99 43.81 10.83
N PRO A 123 2.96 42.88 10.78
CA PRO A 123 4.31 43.07 11.31
C PRO A 123 5.00 44.39 10.90
N SER A 124 4.69 44.94 9.72
CA SER A 124 5.26 46.22 9.26
C SER A 124 4.72 47.45 9.99
N ASP A 125 3.57 47.33 10.69
CA ASP A 125 3.00 48.41 11.48
C ASP A 125 3.69 48.57 12.84
N GLN A 126 4.51 47.59 13.26
CA GLN A 126 5.25 47.65 14.51
C GLN A 126 6.15 48.88 14.57
N GLY A 127 6.14 49.58 15.71
CA GLY A 127 7.04 50.68 15.97
C GLY A 127 6.44 51.77 16.84
N GLN A 128 7.12 52.92 16.85
CA GLN A 128 6.70 54.10 17.60
C GLN A 128 5.84 55.00 16.72
N PHE A 129 4.73 55.45 17.29
CA PHE A 129 3.80 56.41 16.71
C PHE A 129 3.78 57.67 17.56
N ILE A 130 3.54 58.80 16.91
CA ILE A 130 3.34 60.08 17.57
C ILE A 130 1.91 60.52 17.30
N CYS A 131 1.17 60.80 18.38
CA CYS A 131 -0.12 61.46 18.30
C CYS A 131 0.09 62.96 18.55
N PHE A 132 -0.39 63.78 17.63
CA PHE A 132 -0.12 65.21 17.59
C PHE A 132 -1.44 65.97 17.50
N PHE A 133 -1.58 67.00 18.33
CA PHE A 133 -2.73 67.88 18.35
C PHE A 133 -2.29 69.30 18.08
N ARG A 134 -3.01 69.99 17.20
CA ARG A 134 -2.76 71.38 16.86
C ARG A 134 -4.02 72.22 16.94
N SER A 135 -3.95 73.24 17.77
CA SER A 135 -4.87 74.37 17.82
C SER A 135 -4.29 75.56 17.01
N PRO A 136 -5.04 76.65 16.82
CA PRO A 136 -4.54 77.83 16.13
C PRO A 136 -3.27 78.46 16.77
N SER A 137 -3.13 78.37 18.09
CA SER A 137 -2.07 79.05 18.86
C SER A 137 -1.06 78.12 19.52
N PHE A 138 -1.35 76.82 19.62
CA PHE A 138 -0.55 75.87 20.38
C PHE A 138 -0.59 74.45 19.77
N TYR A 139 0.46 73.67 19.96
CA TYR A 139 0.50 72.26 19.59
C TYR A 139 1.15 71.41 20.70
N GLY A 140 0.77 70.15 20.77
CA GLY A 140 1.38 69.17 21.66
C GLY A 140 1.40 67.80 21.03
N GLU A 141 2.24 66.91 21.56
CA GLU A 141 2.40 65.55 21.05
C GLU A 141 2.73 64.55 22.16
N ALA A 142 2.43 63.28 21.93
CA ALA A 142 2.88 62.17 22.74
C ALA A 142 3.31 60.98 21.88
N THR A 143 4.31 60.26 22.33
CA THR A 143 4.82 59.05 21.68
C THR A 143 4.21 57.82 22.33
N LEU A 144 3.88 56.82 21.51
CA LEU A 144 3.35 55.53 21.94
C LEU A 144 3.94 54.42 21.10
N GLU A 145 4.09 53.23 21.69
CA GLU A 145 4.73 52.08 21.04
C GLU A 145 3.70 50.99 20.75
N LEU A 146 3.63 50.55 19.49
CA LEU A 146 2.86 49.40 19.06
C LEU A 146 3.80 48.20 18.87
N LYS A 147 3.54 47.12 19.59
CA LYS A 147 4.22 45.83 19.46
C LYS A 147 3.29 44.83 18.81
N VAL A 148 3.77 44.15 17.79
CA VAL A 148 2.98 43.16 17.04
C VAL A 148 3.41 41.76 17.45
N THR A 149 2.45 40.86 17.63
CA THR A 149 2.69 39.47 17.99
C THR A 149 1.99 38.51 17.03
N GLY A 150 2.57 37.34 16.83
CA GLY A 150 1.94 36.23 16.13
C GLY A 150 2.10 34.98 16.99
N LEU A 151 1.00 34.46 17.52
CA LEU A 151 0.99 33.25 18.38
C LEU A 151 0.90 31.94 17.59
N GLY A 152 0.92 32.04 16.26
CA GLY A 152 0.94 30.94 15.32
C GLY A 152 -0.19 29.91 15.45
N SER A 153 -0.14 28.89 14.61
CA SER A 153 -1.03 27.74 14.64
C SER A 153 -0.50 26.67 15.61
N THR A 154 -1.39 25.79 16.08
CA THR A 154 -0.95 24.58 16.79
C THR A 154 -0.02 23.76 15.89
N PRO A 155 1.14 23.27 16.38
CA PRO A 155 2.09 22.54 15.54
C PRO A 155 1.47 21.27 14.96
N ARG A 156 1.59 21.08 13.65
CA ARG A 156 1.09 19.90 12.95
C ARG A 156 2.23 18.92 12.75
N ILE A 157 2.12 17.76 13.38
CA ILE A 157 3.08 16.66 13.18
C ILE A 157 2.55 15.72 12.08
N SER A 158 3.42 15.36 11.15
CA SER A 158 3.13 14.43 10.07
C SER A 158 4.29 13.48 9.80
N ILE A 159 3.99 12.34 9.19
CA ILE A 159 4.99 11.38 8.70
C ILE A 159 5.24 11.71 7.23
N ASP A 160 6.48 12.00 6.88
CA ASP A 160 6.86 12.33 5.50
C ASP A 160 7.27 11.08 4.70
N ASN A 161 8.17 10.25 5.22
CA ASN A 161 8.53 8.98 4.61
C ASN A 161 9.14 7.96 5.61
N TYR A 162 9.24 6.71 5.16
CA TYR A 162 9.99 5.65 5.84
C TYR A 162 11.39 5.57 5.24
N GLN A 163 12.42 5.76 6.06
CA GLN A 163 13.81 5.61 5.64
C GLN A 163 14.39 4.30 6.19
N SER A 164 15.46 3.80 5.59
CA SER A 164 16.09 2.53 5.99
C SER A 164 16.65 2.52 7.43
N ARG A 165 16.62 3.66 8.13
CA ARG A 165 17.10 3.83 9.51
C ARG A 165 16.02 4.31 10.48
N GLY A 166 14.77 4.53 10.06
CA GLY A 166 13.72 5.06 10.93
C GLY A 166 12.57 5.76 10.18
N ILE A 167 11.67 6.37 10.94
CA ILE A 167 10.51 7.12 10.43
C ILE A 167 10.90 8.60 10.36
N HIS A 168 10.80 9.21 9.18
CA HIS A 168 11.02 10.63 9.00
C HIS A 168 9.75 11.40 9.36
N MET A 169 9.84 12.21 10.41
CA MET A 169 8.74 13.02 10.91
C MET A 169 9.01 14.50 10.69
N VAL A 170 7.95 15.24 10.40
CA VAL A 170 7.99 16.67 10.16
C VAL A 170 6.95 17.35 11.03
N CYS A 171 7.35 18.45 11.66
CA CYS A 171 6.47 19.33 12.42
C CYS A 171 6.43 20.70 11.75
N GLU A 172 5.21 21.21 11.51
CA GLU A 172 4.95 22.47 10.81
C GLU A 172 4.05 23.38 11.63
N SER A 173 4.39 24.67 11.71
CA SER A 173 3.56 25.68 12.37
C SER A 173 3.74 27.05 11.73
N ALA A 174 2.65 27.76 11.47
CA ALA A 174 2.65 29.02 10.72
C ALA A 174 2.01 30.16 11.51
N GLY A 175 2.29 31.41 11.13
CA GLY A 175 1.67 32.60 11.72
C GLY A 175 2.37 33.16 12.95
N TRP A 176 3.69 32.93 13.06
CA TRP A 176 4.49 33.41 14.19
C TRP A 176 5.08 34.79 13.92
N TYR A 177 5.10 35.65 14.93
CA TYR A 177 5.88 36.89 14.90
C TYR A 177 6.24 37.34 16.33
N PRO A 178 7.49 37.73 16.59
CA PRO A 178 8.67 37.63 15.72
C PRO A 178 9.06 36.16 15.44
N GLU A 179 10.25 35.94 14.86
CA GLU A 179 10.78 34.61 14.53
C GLU A 179 10.65 33.64 15.72
N PRO A 180 10.01 32.47 15.55
CA PRO A 180 9.75 31.52 16.63
C PRO A 180 10.97 30.63 16.90
N GLN A 181 11.02 30.05 18.10
CA GLN A 181 11.91 28.94 18.43
C GLN A 181 11.17 27.61 18.27
N VAL A 182 11.79 26.66 17.58
CA VAL A 182 11.24 25.33 17.33
C VAL A 182 12.16 24.24 17.88
N GLN A 183 11.57 23.21 18.48
CA GLN A 183 12.34 22.07 18.99
C GLN A 183 11.49 20.82 19.15
N TRP A 184 12.15 19.67 18.98
CA TRP A 184 11.63 18.38 19.38
C TRP A 184 11.97 18.10 20.84
N ARG A 185 11.05 17.46 21.57
CA ARG A 185 11.21 17.05 22.97
C ARG A 185 10.78 15.60 23.15
N ASP A 186 11.42 14.92 24.09
CA ASP A 186 10.94 13.63 24.62
C ASP A 186 9.90 13.84 25.74
N LEU A 187 9.31 12.76 26.26
CA LEU A 187 8.37 12.79 27.40
C LEU A 187 8.90 13.43 28.68
N ARG A 188 10.23 13.46 28.85
CA ARG A 188 10.88 14.07 30.01
C ARG A 188 11.13 15.56 29.78
N GLY A 189 10.69 16.10 28.64
CA GLY A 189 10.91 17.47 28.21
C GLY A 189 12.36 17.72 27.74
N GLN A 190 13.16 16.67 27.55
CA GLN A 190 14.54 16.80 27.09
C GLN A 190 14.58 17.10 25.59
N HIS A 191 15.44 18.04 25.21
CA HIS A 191 15.64 18.44 23.82
C HIS A 191 16.17 17.27 22.98
N LEU A 192 15.54 17.02 21.83
CA LEU A 192 15.96 16.04 20.84
C LEU A 192 16.62 16.74 19.65
N PRO A 193 17.69 16.17 19.07
CA PRO A 193 18.36 16.75 17.91
C PRO A 193 17.44 16.71 16.68
N SER A 194 17.29 17.84 16.00
CA SER A 194 16.61 17.93 14.72
C SER A 194 17.53 17.53 13.57
N LEU A 195 16.95 16.98 12.50
CA LEU A 195 17.65 16.68 11.25
C LEU A 195 17.75 17.93 10.38
N THR A 196 16.66 18.67 10.27
CA THR A 196 16.58 19.90 9.48
C THR A 196 15.64 20.86 10.17
N GLU A 197 16.01 22.13 10.14
CA GLU A 197 15.20 23.25 10.61
C GLU A 197 15.12 24.28 9.49
N LYS A 198 13.90 24.67 9.15
CA LYS A 198 13.62 25.63 8.09
C LYS A 198 12.58 26.61 8.61
N ILE A 199 12.97 27.86 8.73
CA ILE A 199 12.09 28.96 9.09
C ILE A 199 11.99 29.89 7.87
N THR A 200 10.78 30.14 7.41
CA THR A 200 10.50 30.98 6.23
C THR A 200 9.59 32.13 6.61
N GLN A 201 9.92 33.33 6.15
CA GLN A 201 9.06 34.50 6.28
C GLN A 201 8.19 34.66 5.04
N HIS A 202 6.88 34.81 5.24
CA HIS A 202 5.90 35.05 4.18
C HIS A 202 5.77 36.54 3.86
N ASP A 203 5.11 36.88 2.75
CA ASP A 203 4.91 38.27 2.28
C ASP A 203 4.16 39.15 3.29
N ASN A 204 3.34 38.56 4.14
CA ASN A 204 2.65 39.24 5.24
C ASN A 204 3.55 39.52 6.46
N GLY A 205 4.84 39.15 6.40
CA GLY A 205 5.82 39.32 7.46
C GLY A 205 5.79 38.26 8.56
N LEU A 206 4.83 37.32 8.54
CA LEU A 206 4.73 36.23 9.51
C LEU A 206 5.65 35.06 9.14
N PHE A 207 6.10 34.35 10.16
CA PHE A 207 6.99 33.21 10.03
C PHE A 207 6.22 31.88 10.03
N GLU A 208 6.70 30.97 9.20
CA GLU A 208 6.37 29.55 9.20
C GLU A 208 7.62 28.76 9.53
N ALA A 209 7.51 27.85 10.50
CA ALA A 209 8.59 27.01 10.96
C ALA A 209 8.30 25.54 10.64
N GLN A 210 9.30 24.88 10.10
CA GLN A 210 9.30 23.47 9.75
C GLN A 210 10.54 22.81 10.33
N ILE A 211 10.36 21.77 11.14
CA ILE A 211 11.46 21.03 11.76
C ILE A 211 11.25 19.53 11.59
N SER A 212 12.31 18.79 11.29
CA SER A 212 12.24 17.35 11.04
C SER A 212 13.15 16.54 11.97
N ILE A 213 12.80 15.28 12.17
CA ILE A 213 13.55 14.31 12.98
C ILE A 213 13.40 12.90 12.38
N ILE A 214 14.38 12.04 12.61
CA ILE A 214 14.29 10.60 12.29
C ILE A 214 14.13 9.85 13.61
N VAL A 215 13.04 9.11 13.72
CA VAL A 215 12.72 8.28 14.89
C VAL A 215 13.12 6.85 14.60
N THR A 216 13.89 6.25 15.48
CA THR A 216 14.32 4.85 15.45
C THR A 216 13.64 4.04 16.55
N GLU A 217 13.65 2.71 16.44
CA GLU A 217 13.07 1.80 17.46
C GLU A 217 13.64 2.04 18.88
N THR A 218 14.90 2.44 18.96
CA THR A 218 15.59 2.74 20.23
C THR A 218 15.38 4.16 20.75
N SER A 219 14.83 5.06 19.95
CA SER A 219 14.51 6.44 20.35
C SER A 219 13.07 6.49 20.88
N SER A 220 12.84 7.28 21.92
CA SER A 220 11.56 7.42 22.62
C SER A 220 10.34 7.42 21.67
N GLN A 221 9.38 6.52 21.91
CA GLN A 221 8.16 6.34 21.11
C GLN A 221 7.20 7.54 21.16
N ASP A 222 7.35 8.37 22.19
CA ASP A 222 6.55 9.56 22.46
C ASP A 222 7.38 10.80 22.20
N LEU A 223 6.91 11.59 21.24
CA LEU A 223 7.59 12.78 20.75
C LEU A 223 6.67 13.98 20.89
N SER A 224 7.28 15.09 21.22
CA SER A 224 6.60 16.37 21.27
C SER A 224 7.30 17.40 20.41
N CYS A 225 6.54 18.13 19.62
CA CYS A 225 7.02 19.31 18.91
C CYS A 225 6.53 20.57 19.63
N SER A 226 7.47 21.40 20.05
CA SER A 226 7.23 22.66 20.73
C SER A 226 7.66 23.82 19.84
N VAL A 227 6.75 24.76 19.64
CA VAL A 227 7.01 26.03 18.95
C VAL A 227 6.68 27.17 19.91
N SER A 228 7.62 28.07 20.14
CA SER A 228 7.47 29.11 21.16
C SER A 228 8.04 30.45 20.74
N ASN A 229 7.42 31.50 21.24
CA ASN A 229 7.88 32.87 21.11
C ASN A 229 8.67 33.26 22.36
N SER A 230 9.98 33.45 22.21
CA SER A 230 10.91 33.79 23.30
C SER A 230 10.63 35.17 23.92
N HIS A 231 10.02 36.09 23.18
CA HIS A 231 9.70 37.44 23.68
C HIS A 231 8.45 37.45 24.57
N LEU A 232 7.52 36.53 24.35
CA LEU A 232 6.26 36.44 25.10
C LEU A 232 6.28 35.33 26.17
N ASN A 233 7.29 34.45 26.14
CA ASN A 233 7.32 33.21 26.91
C ASN A 233 6.04 32.38 26.72
N GLN A 234 5.48 32.42 25.50
CA GLN A 234 4.28 31.68 25.13
C GLN A 234 4.63 30.72 23.99
N GLY A 235 4.09 29.50 24.06
CA GLY A 235 4.33 28.48 23.05
C GLY A 235 3.16 27.54 22.90
N LYS A 236 3.16 26.81 21.79
CA LYS A 236 2.23 25.74 21.48
C LYS A 236 3.00 24.46 21.29
N GLU A 237 2.40 23.38 21.75
CA GLU A 237 3.00 22.06 21.75
C GLU A 237 2.03 21.06 21.12
N SER A 238 2.56 20.04 20.46
CA SER A 238 1.78 18.91 19.98
C SER A 238 2.55 17.63 20.17
N MET A 239 1.84 16.60 20.60
CA MET A 239 2.42 15.30 20.96
C MET A 239 1.97 14.23 19.98
N VAL A 240 2.84 13.27 19.72
CA VAL A 240 2.58 12.10 18.90
C VAL A 240 3.18 10.86 19.54
N TYR A 241 2.41 9.77 19.51
CA TYR A 241 2.85 8.45 19.94
C TYR A 241 3.01 7.55 18.72
N ILE A 242 4.17 6.89 18.60
CA ILE A 242 4.43 5.88 17.59
C ILE A 242 4.46 4.51 18.26
N ALA A 243 3.49 3.66 17.92
CA ALA A 243 3.46 2.29 18.40
C ALA A 243 4.62 1.45 17.82
N ASP A 244 5.14 0.50 18.62
CA ASP A 244 6.23 -0.41 18.23
C ASP A 244 5.98 -1.19 16.93
N SER A 245 4.71 -1.45 16.61
CA SER A 245 4.31 -2.13 15.37
C SER A 245 4.74 -1.39 14.09
N PHE A 246 5.03 -0.08 14.17
CA PHE A 246 5.54 0.69 13.02
C PHE A 246 7.05 0.49 12.79
N PHE A 247 7.81 0.02 13.79
CA PHE A 247 9.24 -0.27 13.70
C PHE A 247 9.54 -1.75 13.49
N LEU A 248 8.70 -2.63 14.03
CA LEU A 248 8.71 -4.06 13.74
C LEU A 248 8.22 -4.26 12.30
N GLY A 249 9.11 -4.02 11.35
CA GLY A 249 8.93 -4.40 9.95
C GLY A 249 8.42 -5.82 9.94
N ALA A 250 7.13 -5.97 9.57
CA ALA A 250 6.32 -7.15 9.82
C ALA A 250 7.18 -8.41 9.72
N TYR A 251 7.55 -9.01 10.85
CA TYR A 251 8.11 -10.34 10.82
C TYR A 251 7.01 -11.17 10.15
N PRO A 252 7.20 -11.66 8.92
CA PRO A 252 6.09 -12.23 8.21
C PRO A 252 5.93 -13.62 8.79
N TRP A 253 5.20 -13.71 9.90
CA TRP A 253 4.65 -14.96 10.39
C TRP A 253 3.96 -15.70 9.24
N ASN A 254 3.39 -14.95 8.30
CA ASN A 254 2.93 -15.41 6.99
C ASN A 254 3.99 -16.22 6.22
N VAL A 255 5.26 -15.82 6.17
CA VAL A 255 6.34 -16.60 5.50
C VAL A 255 6.58 -17.93 6.22
N ALA A 256 6.60 -17.96 7.55
CA ALA A 256 6.71 -19.21 8.30
C ALA A 256 5.48 -20.12 8.06
N VAL A 257 4.27 -19.55 7.98
CA VAL A 257 3.04 -20.26 7.63
C VAL A 257 3.08 -20.80 6.20
N TYR A 258 3.53 -20.00 5.23
CA TYR A 258 3.67 -20.45 3.83
C TYR A 258 4.69 -21.59 3.70
N ILE A 259 5.83 -21.52 4.40
CA ILE A 259 6.83 -22.60 4.43
C ILE A 259 6.23 -23.87 5.04
N LEU A 260 5.47 -23.75 6.14
CA LEU A 260 4.82 -24.89 6.78
C LEU A 260 3.77 -25.55 5.87
N LEU A 261 2.96 -24.75 5.17
CA LEU A 261 1.95 -25.24 4.23
C LEU A 261 2.58 -25.96 3.03
N ILE A 262 3.68 -25.43 2.48
CA ILE A 262 4.44 -26.08 1.40
C ILE A 262 5.02 -27.42 1.88
N ALA A 263 5.63 -27.46 3.06
CA ALA A 263 6.17 -28.69 3.63
C ALA A 263 5.09 -29.76 3.84
N LEU A 264 3.93 -29.38 4.36
CA LEU A 264 2.78 -30.28 4.54
C LEU A 264 2.25 -30.80 3.20
N GLY A 265 2.19 -29.94 2.18
CA GLY A 265 1.81 -30.31 0.81
C GLY A 265 2.78 -31.34 0.20
N LEU A 266 4.09 -31.15 0.37
CA LEU A 266 5.09 -32.11 -0.11
C LEU A 266 5.00 -33.45 0.61
N LEU A 267 4.79 -33.46 1.93
CA LEU A 267 4.64 -34.69 2.71
C LEU A 267 3.40 -35.49 2.30
N THR A 268 2.27 -34.82 2.09
CA THR A 268 1.03 -35.47 1.64
C THR A 268 1.15 -36.01 0.21
N PHE A 269 1.81 -35.26 -0.69
CA PHE A 269 2.09 -35.74 -2.05
C PHE A 269 3.01 -36.97 -2.06
N MET A 270 4.10 -36.95 -1.28
CA MET A 270 5.00 -38.09 -1.14
C MET A 270 4.28 -39.30 -0.54
N ALA A 271 3.46 -39.12 0.50
CA ALA A 271 2.67 -40.19 1.08
C ALA A 271 1.69 -40.80 0.06
N SER A 272 0.96 -39.95 -0.68
CA SER A 272 0.05 -40.39 -1.76
C SER A 272 0.79 -41.16 -2.85
N TYR A 273 1.97 -40.70 -3.27
CA TYR A 273 2.82 -41.40 -4.22
C TYR A 273 3.27 -42.78 -3.70
N PHE A 274 3.69 -42.88 -2.44
CA PHE A 274 4.06 -44.16 -1.82
C PHE A 274 2.87 -45.12 -1.70
N PHE A 275 1.69 -44.62 -1.32
CA PHE A 275 0.45 -45.42 -1.30
C PHE A 275 0.06 -45.91 -2.70
N TRP A 276 0.12 -45.04 -3.72
CA TRP A 276 -0.13 -45.42 -5.12
C TRP A 276 0.87 -46.47 -5.62
N LYS A 277 2.15 -46.33 -5.24
CA LYS A 277 3.21 -47.30 -5.58
C LYS A 277 3.01 -48.64 -4.86
N GLN A 278 2.56 -48.65 -3.59
CA GLN A 278 2.33 -49.89 -2.83
C GLN A 278 1.14 -50.71 -3.37
N HIS A 279 0.12 -50.08 -3.93
CA HIS A 279 -1.08 -50.79 -4.42
C HIS A 279 -0.92 -51.50 -5.78
N LYS A 280 0.23 -51.38 -6.47
CA LYS A 280 0.55 -52.24 -7.63
C LYS A 280 1.18 -53.56 -7.16
N ALA A 281 0.33 -54.56 -6.87
CA ALA A 281 0.80 -55.94 -6.67
C ALA A 281 1.14 -56.58 -8.04
N LYS A 282 2.41 -56.95 -8.26
CA LYS A 282 2.84 -57.70 -9.46
C LYS A 282 2.45 -59.18 -9.25
N ALA A 283 1.64 -59.75 -10.15
CA ALA A 283 1.27 -61.16 -10.09
C ALA A 283 2.49 -62.03 -10.45
N SER A 284 2.75 -63.08 -9.66
CA SER A 284 3.73 -64.11 -10.01
C SER A 284 3.08 -65.05 -11.03
N MET A 285 3.60 -65.13 -12.25
CA MET A 285 2.90 -65.82 -13.33
C MET A 285 3.73 -66.96 -13.90
N THR A 286 3.16 -68.16 -13.95
CA THR A 286 3.72 -69.38 -14.55
C THR A 286 2.79 -69.92 -15.64
N LEU A 287 3.30 -70.75 -16.53
CA LEU A 287 2.60 -71.39 -17.64
C LEU A 287 2.11 -72.78 -17.25
N ASP A 288 0.89 -73.15 -17.64
CA ASP A 288 0.26 -74.41 -17.27
C ASP A 288 0.65 -75.56 -18.22
N PRO A 289 1.44 -76.56 -17.78
CA PRO A 289 1.84 -77.69 -18.61
C PRO A 289 0.68 -78.60 -19.04
N ILE A 290 -0.46 -78.58 -18.34
CA ILE A 290 -1.63 -79.39 -18.68
C ILE A 290 -2.29 -78.85 -19.96
N THR A 291 -2.30 -77.53 -20.12
CA THR A 291 -2.89 -76.86 -21.29
C THR A 291 -1.95 -76.85 -22.51
N ALA A 292 -0.64 -76.93 -22.29
CA ALA A 292 0.37 -76.73 -23.33
C ALA A 292 0.26 -77.72 -24.50
N HIS A 293 0.30 -77.22 -25.73
CA HIS A 293 0.38 -78.05 -26.93
C HIS A 293 1.62 -78.98 -26.89
N PRO A 294 1.55 -80.23 -27.42
CA PRO A 294 2.67 -81.18 -27.38
C PRO A 294 4.01 -80.67 -27.95
N ASP A 295 3.97 -79.81 -28.98
CA ASP A 295 5.16 -79.16 -29.56
C ASP A 295 5.80 -78.07 -28.67
N LEU A 296 5.19 -77.70 -27.54
CA LEU A 296 5.71 -76.65 -26.65
C LEU A 296 6.56 -77.23 -25.52
N ILE A 297 7.80 -76.79 -25.42
CA ILE A 297 8.70 -77.09 -24.32
C ILE A 297 8.65 -75.91 -23.35
N LEU A 298 8.28 -76.19 -22.09
CA LEU A 298 8.28 -75.20 -21.01
C LEU A 298 9.59 -75.30 -20.22
N SER A 299 10.09 -74.17 -19.73
CA SER A 299 11.23 -74.15 -18.80
C SER A 299 10.88 -74.79 -17.46
N GLU A 300 11.90 -75.17 -16.68
CA GLU A 300 11.72 -75.80 -15.36
C GLU A 300 10.92 -74.91 -14.39
N ASP A 301 11.13 -73.59 -14.45
CA ASP A 301 10.40 -72.59 -13.68
C ASP A 301 9.04 -72.20 -14.29
N GLN A 302 8.68 -72.79 -15.44
CA GLN A 302 7.44 -72.55 -16.19
C GLN A 302 7.22 -71.07 -16.56
N THR A 303 8.27 -70.26 -16.66
CA THR A 303 8.17 -68.85 -17.07
C THR A 303 8.47 -68.62 -18.54
N CYS A 304 9.13 -69.58 -19.20
CA CYS A 304 9.52 -69.51 -20.59
C CYS A 304 8.89 -70.65 -21.39
N LEU A 305 8.59 -70.38 -22.65
CA LEU A 305 8.17 -71.39 -23.61
C LEU A 305 9.00 -71.32 -24.89
N THR A 306 9.34 -72.48 -25.43
CA THR A 306 10.01 -72.66 -26.72
C THR A 306 9.23 -73.68 -27.56
N LYS A 307 9.26 -73.53 -28.88
CA LYS A 307 8.72 -74.55 -29.78
C LYS A 307 9.79 -75.62 -30.05
N GLY A 308 9.48 -76.88 -29.75
CA GLY A 308 10.30 -78.04 -30.09
C GLY A 308 10.13 -78.46 -31.56
N ASP A 309 11.10 -79.22 -32.07
CA ASP A 309 11.07 -79.77 -33.44
C ASP A 309 10.16 -81.00 -33.56
N THR A 310 9.91 -81.69 -32.44
CA THR A 310 9.06 -82.88 -32.37
C THR A 310 8.05 -82.76 -31.24
N ALA A 311 6.85 -83.29 -31.47
CA ALA A 311 5.79 -83.33 -30.47
C ALA A 311 6.22 -84.20 -29.27
N GLN A 312 6.05 -83.68 -28.06
CA GLN A 312 6.26 -84.45 -26.84
C GLN A 312 5.18 -85.53 -26.68
N ASN A 313 5.57 -86.66 -26.09
CA ASN A 313 4.64 -87.74 -25.77
C ASN A 313 3.86 -87.42 -24.49
N VAL A 314 2.80 -86.60 -24.62
CA VAL A 314 1.92 -86.17 -23.53
C VAL A 314 0.48 -86.62 -23.78
N PRO A 315 -0.32 -86.91 -22.73
CA PRO A 315 -1.70 -87.34 -22.91
C PRO A 315 -2.56 -86.21 -23.47
N ASP A 316 -3.43 -86.55 -24.43
CA ASP A 316 -4.44 -85.66 -24.98
C ASP A 316 -5.64 -85.55 -24.02
N ASN A 317 -5.55 -84.61 -23.08
CA ASN A 317 -6.63 -84.27 -22.16
C ASN A 317 -7.52 -83.14 -22.74
N PRO A 318 -8.77 -82.97 -22.27
CA PRO A 318 -9.68 -81.94 -22.76
C PRO A 318 -9.14 -80.49 -22.69
N GLU A 319 -8.29 -80.18 -21.70
CA GLU A 319 -7.74 -78.85 -21.43
C GLU A 319 -6.56 -78.48 -22.37
N ARG A 320 -5.92 -79.49 -22.96
CA ARG A 320 -4.74 -79.36 -23.82
C ARG A 320 -5.08 -78.88 -25.22
N PHE A 321 -4.30 -77.95 -25.75
CA PHE A 321 -4.38 -77.58 -27.15
C PHE A 321 -3.81 -78.67 -28.08
N ASP A 322 -4.56 -79.06 -29.11
CA ASP A 322 -4.19 -80.16 -30.02
C ASP A 322 -3.63 -79.69 -31.38
N SER A 323 -4.11 -78.54 -31.87
CA SER A 323 -3.87 -78.07 -33.24
C SER A 323 -3.17 -76.71 -33.26
N SER A 324 -3.58 -75.81 -32.37
CA SER A 324 -2.93 -74.50 -32.20
C SER A 324 -1.82 -74.61 -31.14
N VAL A 325 -0.61 -74.21 -31.50
CA VAL A 325 0.58 -74.33 -30.64
C VAL A 325 0.56 -73.24 -29.56
N CYS A 326 -0.26 -73.46 -28.53
CA CYS A 326 -0.59 -72.50 -27.49
C CYS A 326 -0.54 -73.10 -26.07
N VAL A 327 -0.54 -72.22 -25.07
CA VAL A 327 -0.56 -72.54 -23.64
C VAL A 327 -1.22 -71.40 -22.85
N LEU A 328 -1.87 -71.71 -21.73
CA LEU A 328 -2.35 -70.71 -20.77
C LEU A 328 -1.41 -70.50 -19.60
N GLY A 329 -1.54 -69.37 -18.92
CA GLY A 329 -1.02 -69.21 -17.57
C GLY A 329 -1.70 -70.16 -16.58
N SER A 330 -0.99 -70.57 -15.54
CA SER A 330 -1.49 -71.44 -14.46
C SER A 330 -2.53 -70.75 -13.57
N GLU A 331 -2.45 -69.43 -13.44
CA GLU A 331 -3.39 -68.63 -12.66
C GLU A 331 -4.33 -67.83 -13.57
N GLY A 332 -5.63 -67.96 -13.32
CA GLY A 332 -6.69 -67.19 -13.96
C GLY A 332 -7.33 -66.23 -12.97
N PHE A 333 -7.67 -65.04 -13.44
CA PHE A 333 -8.15 -63.94 -12.61
C PHE A 333 -9.67 -63.76 -12.75
N THR A 334 -10.38 -63.42 -11.68
CA THR A 334 -11.83 -63.14 -11.69
C THR A 334 -12.20 -61.73 -11.20
N SER A 335 -11.27 -61.02 -10.55
CA SER A 335 -11.50 -59.69 -9.99
C SER A 335 -10.19 -58.96 -9.74
N GLY A 336 -10.23 -57.64 -9.55
CA GLY A 336 -9.07 -56.80 -9.22
C GLY A 336 -8.39 -56.14 -10.42
N ILE A 337 -7.14 -55.71 -10.23
CA ILE A 337 -6.28 -55.16 -11.27
C ILE A 337 -5.01 -55.99 -11.29
N HIS A 338 -4.72 -56.63 -12.42
CA HIS A 338 -3.58 -57.53 -12.57
C HIS A 338 -2.66 -57.01 -13.65
N TYR A 339 -1.36 -57.21 -13.43
CA TYR A 339 -0.33 -56.74 -14.34
C TYR A 339 0.78 -57.78 -14.51
N TRP A 340 1.16 -58.05 -15.75
CA TRP A 340 2.33 -58.86 -16.09
C TRP A 340 3.06 -58.33 -17.32
N GLU A 341 4.30 -58.76 -17.48
CA GLU A 341 5.22 -58.32 -18.52
C GLU A 341 5.68 -59.53 -19.34
N VAL A 342 5.72 -59.36 -20.64
CA VAL A 342 6.13 -60.38 -21.60
C VAL A 342 7.28 -59.83 -22.41
N GLU A 343 8.41 -60.53 -22.37
CA GLU A 343 9.54 -60.27 -23.25
C GLU A 343 9.24 -60.94 -24.59
N VAL A 344 9.05 -60.10 -25.61
CA VAL A 344 8.83 -60.55 -26.99
C VAL A 344 10.13 -60.58 -27.78
N GLY A 345 11.20 -59.92 -27.31
CA GLY A 345 12.60 -60.14 -27.71
C GLY A 345 12.90 -60.09 -29.21
N ASN A 346 14.10 -60.50 -29.61
CA ASN A 346 14.52 -60.54 -31.02
C ASN A 346 13.82 -61.68 -31.83
N SER A 347 12.58 -62.04 -31.48
CA SER A 347 11.83 -63.24 -31.88
C SER A 347 11.33 -63.26 -33.35
N GLY A 348 12.03 -62.55 -34.23
CA GLY A 348 11.80 -62.51 -35.67
C GLY A 348 10.49 -61.83 -36.09
N ASP A 349 10.06 -62.13 -37.32
CA ASP A 349 9.03 -61.37 -38.05
C ASP A 349 7.60 -61.50 -37.53
N TRP A 350 7.32 -62.32 -36.51
CA TRP A 350 5.95 -62.47 -36.01
C TRP A 350 5.91 -62.90 -34.54
N TRP A 351 5.09 -62.23 -33.73
CA TRP A 351 4.77 -62.58 -32.35
C TRP A 351 3.40 -62.04 -31.97
N ALA A 352 2.81 -62.57 -30.91
CA ALA A 352 1.55 -62.04 -30.40
C ALA A 352 1.37 -62.32 -28.90
N VAL A 353 0.90 -61.30 -28.19
CA VAL A 353 0.63 -61.34 -26.74
C VAL A 353 -0.87 -61.28 -26.54
N ARG A 354 -1.41 -62.23 -25.75
CA ARG A 354 -2.85 -62.43 -25.69
C ARG A 354 -3.36 -62.66 -24.27
N VAL A 355 -4.66 -62.42 -24.12
CA VAL A 355 -5.47 -62.71 -22.94
C VAL A 355 -6.69 -63.48 -23.42
N ALA A 356 -7.09 -64.51 -22.68
CA ALA A 356 -8.18 -65.37 -23.11
C ALA A 356 -9.08 -65.78 -21.93
N ARG A 357 -10.36 -66.04 -22.18
CA ARG A 357 -11.27 -66.59 -21.16
C ARG A 357 -10.96 -68.06 -20.87
N GLU A 358 -11.36 -68.56 -19.71
CA GLU A 358 -11.26 -69.98 -19.35
C GLU A 358 -11.92 -70.91 -20.38
N SER A 359 -13.09 -70.48 -20.86
CA SER A 359 -13.98 -71.22 -21.76
C SER A 359 -13.58 -71.17 -23.25
N ILE A 360 -12.33 -70.83 -23.55
CA ILE A 360 -11.80 -70.85 -24.92
C ILE A 360 -11.76 -72.28 -25.47
N ARG A 361 -11.95 -72.41 -26.78
CA ARG A 361 -11.85 -73.70 -27.46
C ARG A 361 -10.42 -74.25 -27.35
N ARG A 362 -10.29 -75.51 -26.96
CA ARG A 362 -8.98 -76.20 -26.85
C ARG A 362 -8.64 -77.06 -28.07
N LYS A 363 -9.65 -77.53 -28.78
CA LYS A 363 -9.50 -78.47 -29.90
C LYS A 363 -9.74 -77.80 -31.25
N GLY A 364 -8.92 -78.14 -32.23
CA GLY A 364 -8.94 -77.55 -33.56
C GLY A 364 -8.26 -76.17 -33.65
N TRP A 365 -8.31 -75.59 -34.84
CA TRP A 365 -7.60 -74.35 -35.15
C TRP A 365 -8.27 -73.11 -34.57
N LEU A 366 -7.57 -72.26 -33.83
CA LEU A 366 -8.14 -71.03 -33.25
C LEU A 366 -8.13 -69.86 -34.22
N ASN A 367 -9.20 -69.05 -34.17
CA ASN A 367 -9.23 -67.72 -34.75
C ASN A 367 -9.07 -66.70 -33.62
N PHE A 368 -8.16 -65.75 -33.77
CA PHE A 368 -7.84 -64.79 -32.70
C PHE A 368 -8.73 -63.57 -32.83
N SER A 369 -9.81 -63.54 -32.06
CA SER A 369 -10.71 -62.39 -31.98
C SER A 369 -11.47 -62.36 -30.65
N PRO A 370 -12.04 -61.20 -30.27
CA PRO A 370 -12.89 -61.12 -29.08
C PRO A 370 -14.12 -62.03 -29.16
N LEU A 371 -14.61 -62.36 -30.37
CA LEU A 371 -15.71 -63.31 -30.59
C LEU A 371 -15.34 -64.74 -30.16
N GLU A 372 -14.08 -65.11 -30.33
CA GLU A 372 -13.49 -66.37 -29.86
C GLU A 372 -12.93 -66.25 -28.44
N LYS A 373 -13.30 -65.18 -27.72
CA LYS A 373 -12.96 -64.90 -26.32
C LYS A 373 -11.47 -64.63 -26.09
N ILE A 374 -10.79 -64.07 -27.09
CA ILE A 374 -9.36 -63.78 -27.09
C ILE A 374 -9.14 -62.31 -27.41
N TRP A 375 -8.33 -61.62 -26.61
CA TRP A 375 -7.86 -60.25 -26.88
C TRP A 375 -6.36 -60.28 -27.11
N ALA A 376 -5.91 -59.69 -28.21
CA ALA A 376 -4.54 -59.86 -28.66
C ALA A 376 -3.97 -58.61 -29.33
N VAL A 377 -2.69 -58.37 -29.08
CA VAL A 377 -1.84 -57.49 -29.89
C VAL A 377 -0.76 -58.35 -30.51
N GLU A 378 -0.54 -58.19 -31.81
CA GLU A 378 0.47 -58.94 -32.56
C GLU A 378 1.35 -58.04 -33.41
N CYS A 379 2.51 -58.59 -33.76
CA CYS A 379 3.43 -58.04 -34.75
C CYS A 379 3.51 -59.04 -35.91
N ASP A 380 3.36 -58.54 -37.13
CA ASP A 380 3.48 -59.30 -38.37
C ASP A 380 4.39 -58.54 -39.35
N TRP A 381 5.55 -59.12 -39.67
CA TRP A 381 6.65 -58.55 -40.44
C TRP A 381 7.00 -57.10 -40.05
N GLY A 382 7.06 -56.84 -38.74
CA GLY A 382 7.36 -55.51 -38.17
C GLY A 382 6.17 -54.55 -38.11
N LYS A 383 4.97 -54.97 -38.54
CA LYS A 383 3.73 -54.19 -38.42
C LYS A 383 2.92 -54.66 -37.22
N TYR A 384 2.56 -53.72 -36.35
CA TYR A 384 1.79 -54.02 -35.16
C TYR A 384 0.29 -53.89 -35.40
N GLN A 385 -0.48 -54.83 -34.86
CA GLN A 385 -1.92 -54.92 -35.06
C GLN A 385 -2.60 -55.31 -33.75
N ALA A 386 -3.76 -54.71 -33.48
CA ALA A 386 -4.69 -55.19 -32.45
C ALA A 386 -5.79 -56.01 -33.11
N LEU A 387 -6.02 -57.22 -32.58
CA LEU A 387 -7.05 -58.14 -33.05
C LEU A 387 -8.35 -57.88 -32.30
N ASP A 388 -9.07 -56.83 -32.69
CA ASP A 388 -10.40 -56.50 -32.20
C ASP A 388 -11.48 -57.15 -33.09
N PHE A 389 -12.74 -56.70 -33.02
CA PHE A 389 -13.79 -57.11 -33.97
C PHE A 389 -13.38 -56.92 -35.44
N SER A 390 -12.49 -55.97 -35.69
CA SER A 390 -11.73 -55.81 -36.94
C SER A 390 -10.26 -55.61 -36.61
N VAL A 391 -9.38 -56.02 -37.52
CA VAL A 391 -7.94 -55.78 -37.39
C VAL A 391 -7.64 -54.28 -37.41
N ILE A 392 -6.95 -53.78 -36.39
CA ILE A 392 -6.55 -52.38 -36.26
C ILE A 392 -5.03 -52.27 -36.37
N HIS A 393 -4.53 -51.59 -37.40
CA HIS A 393 -3.10 -51.32 -37.55
C HIS A 393 -2.65 -50.22 -36.57
N LEU A 394 -1.60 -50.49 -35.81
CA LEU A 394 -1.09 -49.59 -34.79
C LEU A 394 0.10 -48.78 -35.33
N PRO A 395 0.11 -47.44 -35.18
CA PRO A 395 1.15 -46.57 -35.73
C PRO A 395 2.41 -46.55 -34.83
N LEU A 396 3.02 -47.71 -34.62
CA LEU A 396 4.25 -47.86 -33.84
C LEU A 396 5.46 -47.89 -34.77
N ASN A 397 6.42 -46.99 -34.53
CA ASN A 397 7.63 -46.85 -35.34
C ASN A 397 8.87 -47.53 -34.73
N GLU A 398 8.80 -47.88 -33.44
CA GLU A 398 9.90 -48.48 -32.70
C GLU A 398 9.70 -49.99 -32.51
N ARG A 399 10.81 -50.70 -32.33
CA ARG A 399 10.78 -52.15 -32.08
C ARG A 399 10.48 -52.40 -30.61
N LEU A 400 9.34 -53.02 -30.33
CA LEU A 400 8.96 -53.40 -28.96
C LEU A 400 9.75 -54.62 -28.52
N GLU A 401 10.46 -54.51 -27.39
CA GLU A 401 11.19 -55.63 -26.79
C GLU A 401 10.40 -56.28 -25.65
N LYS A 402 9.63 -55.48 -24.92
CA LYS A 402 8.83 -55.92 -23.78
C LYS A 402 7.47 -55.23 -23.74
N ILE A 403 6.45 -56.01 -23.43
CA ILE A 403 5.05 -55.58 -23.45
C ILE A 403 4.42 -55.87 -22.10
N GLY A 404 3.83 -54.83 -21.53
CA GLY A 404 3.05 -54.89 -20.31
C GLY A 404 1.58 -55.12 -20.65
N ILE A 405 0.94 -56.04 -19.93
CA ILE A 405 -0.50 -56.30 -20.04
C ILE A 405 -1.14 -55.98 -18.69
N SER A 406 -2.09 -55.06 -18.71
CA SER A 406 -2.91 -54.67 -17.56
C SER A 406 -4.35 -55.11 -17.76
N LEU A 407 -4.83 -55.95 -16.86
CA LEU A 407 -6.21 -56.44 -16.79
C LEU A 407 -6.93 -55.72 -15.65
N ASN A 408 -7.91 -54.87 -15.98
CA ASN A 408 -8.67 -54.10 -15.00
C ASN A 408 -10.14 -54.53 -15.03
N PHE A 409 -10.54 -55.38 -14.09
CA PHE A 409 -11.93 -55.86 -13.97
C PHE A 409 -12.90 -54.74 -13.59
N LYS A 410 -12.47 -53.77 -12.77
CA LYS A 410 -13.31 -52.66 -12.32
C LYS A 410 -13.68 -51.71 -13.45
N GLU A 411 -12.75 -51.45 -14.36
CA GLU A 411 -12.97 -50.56 -15.51
C GLU A 411 -13.43 -51.30 -16.78
N HIS A 412 -13.51 -52.63 -16.75
CA HIS A 412 -13.83 -53.45 -17.92
C HIS A 412 -12.83 -53.23 -19.09
N ARG A 413 -11.52 -53.25 -18.81
CA ARG A 413 -10.47 -52.95 -19.80
C ARG A 413 -9.30 -53.92 -19.76
N ILE A 414 -8.75 -54.20 -20.95
CA ILE A 414 -7.44 -54.84 -21.14
C ILE A 414 -6.54 -53.86 -21.89
N ALA A 415 -5.45 -53.44 -21.27
CA ALA A 415 -4.50 -52.49 -21.84
C ALA A 415 -3.14 -53.15 -22.08
N PHE A 416 -2.57 -52.87 -23.25
CA PHE A 416 -1.22 -53.26 -23.65
C PHE A 416 -0.36 -52.00 -23.69
N TYR A 417 0.84 -52.05 -23.12
CA TYR A 417 1.74 -50.90 -23.09
C TYR A 417 3.19 -51.29 -23.33
N ASP A 418 3.93 -50.35 -23.89
CA ASP A 418 5.39 -50.41 -23.96
C ASP A 418 5.92 -50.15 -22.55
N THR A 419 6.63 -51.13 -21.99
CA THR A 419 7.14 -51.04 -20.62
C THR A 419 8.33 -50.12 -20.50
N ASP A 420 9.10 -49.94 -21.57
CA ASP A 420 10.35 -49.21 -21.54
C ASP A 420 10.08 -47.71 -21.69
N ASN A 421 9.11 -47.35 -22.54
CA ASN A 421 8.68 -45.97 -22.75
C ASN A 421 7.45 -45.56 -21.93
N LEU A 422 6.77 -46.51 -21.26
CA LEU A 422 5.52 -46.30 -20.51
C LEU A 422 4.37 -45.72 -21.34
N VAL A 423 4.35 -46.01 -22.65
CA VAL A 423 3.33 -45.53 -23.59
C VAL A 423 2.28 -46.62 -23.84
N PRO A 424 0.97 -46.32 -23.83
CA PRO A 424 -0.06 -47.28 -24.19
C PRO A 424 0.05 -47.67 -25.67
N ILE A 425 0.09 -48.98 -25.94
CA ILE A 425 0.09 -49.56 -27.29
C ILE A 425 -1.35 -49.64 -27.82
N TYR A 426 -2.22 -50.32 -27.07
CA TYR A 426 -3.64 -50.47 -27.40
C TYR A 426 -4.46 -50.78 -26.14
N THR A 427 -5.74 -50.43 -26.14
CA THR A 427 -6.64 -50.75 -25.02
C THR A 427 -7.99 -51.22 -25.54
N PHE A 428 -8.31 -52.47 -25.22
CA PHE A 428 -9.65 -53.01 -25.37
C PHE A 428 -10.53 -52.44 -24.25
N LYS A 429 -11.58 -51.71 -24.65
CA LYS A 429 -12.55 -51.10 -23.73
C LYS A 429 -13.85 -51.89 -23.76
N GLU A 430 -14.65 -51.74 -22.70
CA GLU A 430 -15.96 -52.38 -22.59
C GLU A 430 -15.89 -53.91 -22.69
N VAL A 431 -14.79 -54.46 -22.16
CA VAL A 431 -14.58 -55.91 -22.14
C VAL A 431 -15.55 -56.52 -21.14
N SER A 432 -16.49 -57.29 -21.66
CA SER A 432 -17.32 -58.15 -20.82
C SER A 432 -16.43 -59.25 -20.23
N PHE A 433 -16.08 -59.12 -18.96
CA PHE A 433 -15.54 -60.22 -18.17
C PHE A 433 -16.76 -60.87 -17.53
N SER A 434 -17.27 -61.97 -18.10
CA SER A 434 -18.28 -62.79 -17.43
C SER A 434 -17.75 -63.25 -16.05
N ASP A 435 -18.53 -63.98 -15.25
CA ASP A 435 -18.04 -64.63 -14.01
C ASP A 435 -16.99 -65.75 -14.25
N GLU A 436 -16.35 -65.77 -15.42
CA GLU A 436 -15.32 -66.71 -15.83
C GLU A 436 -13.92 -66.15 -15.54
N LYS A 437 -12.95 -67.05 -15.33
CA LYS A 437 -11.55 -66.65 -15.20
C LYS A 437 -10.99 -66.13 -16.52
N ILE A 438 -10.14 -65.13 -16.41
CA ILE A 438 -9.34 -64.58 -17.50
C ILE A 438 -7.90 -65.01 -17.30
N PHE A 439 -7.32 -65.62 -18.34
CA PHE A 439 -5.98 -66.17 -18.31
C PHE A 439 -5.04 -65.43 -19.26
N PRO A 440 -3.77 -65.26 -18.88
CA PRO A 440 -2.69 -65.02 -19.82
C PRO A 440 -2.67 -66.14 -20.87
N PHE A 441 -2.52 -65.79 -22.15
CA PHE A 441 -2.59 -66.75 -23.25
C PHE A 441 -1.45 -66.51 -24.25
N PHE A 442 -0.71 -67.57 -24.56
CA PHE A 442 0.48 -67.48 -25.39
C PHE A 442 0.43 -68.52 -26.50
N CYS A 443 0.81 -68.12 -27.71
CA CYS A 443 0.92 -69.01 -28.86
C CYS A 443 2.17 -68.68 -29.67
N VAL A 444 2.80 -69.70 -30.23
CA VAL A 444 3.97 -69.56 -31.13
C VAL A 444 3.67 -70.16 -32.50
N TRP A 445 4.22 -69.57 -33.55
CA TRP A 445 4.02 -70.05 -34.91
C TRP A 445 5.09 -71.05 -35.37
N ARG A 446 4.87 -71.66 -36.53
CA ARG A 446 5.53 -72.89 -37.00
C ARG A 446 7.06 -72.86 -37.17
N THR A 447 7.72 -71.71 -37.11
CA THR A 447 9.19 -71.61 -37.23
C THR A 447 9.90 -72.09 -35.95
N PRO A 448 10.80 -73.09 -36.05
CA PRO A 448 11.66 -73.52 -34.93
C PRO A 448 12.51 -72.37 -34.36
N GLY A 449 12.82 -72.43 -33.07
CA GLY A 449 13.74 -71.49 -32.41
C GLY A 449 13.15 -70.16 -31.93
N LYS A 450 11.84 -69.94 -32.08
CA LYS A 450 11.16 -68.80 -31.46
C LYS A 450 10.74 -69.12 -30.02
N TYR A 451 10.89 -68.15 -29.12
CA TYR A 451 10.52 -68.29 -27.72
C TYR A 451 9.80 -67.04 -27.21
N ILE A 452 8.97 -67.22 -26.19
CA ILE A 452 8.35 -66.14 -25.43
C ILE A 452 8.74 -66.34 -23.96
N LYS A 453 9.13 -65.26 -23.30
CA LYS A 453 9.56 -65.28 -21.90
C LYS A 453 8.69 -64.36 -21.06
N LEU A 454 8.19 -64.87 -19.93
CA LEU A 454 7.53 -64.06 -18.90
C LEU A 454 8.59 -63.37 -18.04
N CYS A 455 8.47 -62.05 -17.86
CA CYS A 455 9.36 -61.30 -16.99
C CYS A 455 8.80 -61.26 -15.55
N ASN A 456 9.25 -62.16 -14.70
CA ASN A 456 9.10 -61.96 -13.25
C ASN A 456 10.12 -60.90 -12.78
N ARG A 457 9.68 -59.91 -11.99
CA ARG A 457 10.63 -58.94 -11.43
C ARG A 457 11.43 -59.67 -10.36
N GLU A 458 12.75 -59.76 -10.53
CA GLU A 458 13.64 -60.18 -9.46
C GLU A 458 13.39 -59.28 -8.24
N LYS A 459 13.17 -59.92 -7.08
CA LYS A 459 13.14 -59.21 -5.80
C LYS A 459 14.53 -58.63 -5.57
N SER A 460 14.68 -57.32 -5.79
CA SER A 460 15.81 -56.53 -5.25
C SER A 460 15.47 -56.08 -3.84
#